data_AF-A0A1W6MZE0-F1
#
_entry.id   AF-A0A1W6MZE0-F1
#
_cell.length_a   1.000
_cell.length_b   1.000
_cell.length_c   1.000
_cell.angle_alpha   90.00
_cell.angle_beta   90.00
_cell.angle_gamma   90.00
#
_symmetry.space_group_name_H-M   'P 1'
#
loop_
_entity.id
_entity.type
_entity.pdbx_description
1 polymer ?
#
loop_
_entity_poly.entity_id
_entity_poly.type
_entity_poly.pdbx_seq_one_letter_code
_entity_poly.pdbx_strand_id
1 'polypeptide(L)'
;MPHTLDLLGNDPRPRLRHPEKAHRPDNPVAKKPAWIRVKAPGSAGFRETGALLAQKGLVTVCQEASCPNIGECWEKKQATFMILGAVCTRACAFCNVATGLPGPLDPDEPRRVAEAARDLALAHVVVTSVDRDDLVDGGAAHFAETIRAIRQLAPQATIEVLTPDFLRKAGALEIVVEAKPDVFNHNLETVPRLYPPIRPGARYFHSLRLLQRAKELDPTLFTKSGMMLGLGESKVEVTQVMDDLRTAEVDFLTLGQYLQPTKKHAEVAAFVTPEEFASYEALAYAKGFALVSASPLTRSSHHAGADFARLKAAREARSRADGRRS
;
A
#
# COMPACT_ATOMS: atom_id res chain seq x y z
N MET A 1 -4.20 -41.33 26.59
CA MET A 1 -4.03 -41.02 25.15
C MET A 1 -3.44 -39.63 25.08
N PRO A 2 -2.19 -39.43 24.62
CA PRO A 2 -1.71 -38.08 24.38
C PRO A 2 -2.57 -37.50 23.26
N HIS A 3 -3.31 -36.43 23.56
CA HIS A 3 -4.05 -35.68 22.54
C HIS A 3 -3.03 -35.01 21.63
N THR A 4 -2.65 -35.68 20.54
CA THR A 4 -1.90 -35.05 19.46
C THR A 4 -2.79 -33.93 18.93
N LEU A 5 -2.45 -32.67 19.21
CA LEU A 5 -3.15 -31.54 18.64
C LEU A 5 -2.92 -31.55 17.12
N ASP A 6 -3.99 -31.70 16.34
CA ASP A 6 -3.95 -31.43 14.91
C ASP A 6 -3.92 -29.92 14.68
N LEU A 7 -2.71 -29.38 14.59
CA LEU A 7 -2.48 -27.96 14.36
C LEU A 7 -2.78 -27.52 12.91
N LEU A 8 -3.06 -28.45 12.01
CA LEU A 8 -3.27 -28.18 10.58
C LEU A 8 -4.75 -28.17 10.20
N GLY A 9 -5.54 -29.11 10.72
CA GLY A 9 -6.97 -29.26 10.38
C GLY A 9 -7.95 -28.77 11.46
N ASN A 10 -7.62 -28.94 12.74
CA ASN A 10 -8.57 -28.72 13.84
C ASN A 10 -7.89 -28.21 15.13
N ASP A 11 -7.15 -27.11 15.03
CA ASP A 11 -6.55 -26.46 16.19
C ASP A 11 -7.65 -25.77 17.03
N PRO A 12 -7.92 -26.23 18.27
CA PRO A 12 -8.97 -25.66 19.11
C PRO A 12 -8.58 -24.30 19.71
N ARG A 13 -7.33 -23.86 19.53
CA ARG A 13 -6.86 -22.57 20.06
C ARG A 13 -7.45 -21.41 19.25
N PRO A 14 -7.76 -20.28 19.90
CA PRO A 14 -8.24 -19.11 19.19
C PRO A 14 -7.16 -18.63 18.21
N ARG A 15 -7.52 -18.50 16.94
CA ARG A 15 -6.64 -17.92 15.92
C ARG A 15 -6.33 -16.47 16.28
N LEU A 16 -5.09 -16.22 16.66
CA LEU A 16 -4.59 -14.86 16.90
C LEU A 16 -4.42 -14.14 15.56
N ARG A 17 -4.73 -12.84 15.52
CA ARG A 17 -4.47 -12.00 14.34
C ARG A 17 -2.98 -11.88 14.04
N HIS A 18 -2.16 -11.79 15.08
CA HIS A 18 -0.71 -11.60 15.03
C HIS A 18 0.02 -12.66 15.89
N PRO A 19 -0.01 -13.95 15.51
CA PRO A 19 0.60 -15.03 16.29
C PRO A 19 2.11 -14.84 16.48
N GLU A 20 2.79 -14.28 15.49
CA GLU A 20 4.23 -13.98 15.45
C GLU A 20 4.65 -12.82 16.37
N LYS A 21 3.69 -12.03 16.86
CA LYS A 21 3.90 -10.92 17.80
C LYS A 21 3.39 -11.22 19.21
N ALA A 22 2.71 -12.35 19.42
CA ALA A 22 1.98 -12.66 20.66
C ALA A 22 2.89 -12.66 21.91
N HIS A 23 4.12 -13.17 21.77
CA HIS A 23 5.08 -13.31 22.87
C HIS A 23 6.07 -12.13 23.01
N ARG A 24 5.92 -11.08 22.20
CA ARG A 24 6.77 -9.87 22.31
C ARG A 24 6.42 -9.09 23.58
N PRO A 25 7.36 -8.37 24.21
CA PRO A 25 7.01 -7.42 25.26
C PRO A 25 6.08 -6.33 24.72
N ASP A 26 5.31 -5.71 25.61
CA ASP A 26 4.50 -4.53 25.26
C ASP A 26 5.42 -3.31 25.14
N ASN A 27 5.32 -2.61 24.02
CA ASN A 27 5.96 -1.30 23.84
C ASN A 27 5.16 -0.20 24.57
N PRO A 28 5.84 0.89 24.99
CA PRO A 28 5.18 2.03 25.58
C PRO A 28 4.20 2.69 24.60
N VAL A 29 3.03 3.10 25.10
CA VAL A 29 2.04 3.82 24.28
C VAL A 29 2.30 5.32 24.40
N ALA A 30 2.93 5.90 23.38
CA ALA A 30 3.15 7.33 23.31
C ALA A 30 1.82 8.07 23.10
N LYS A 31 1.61 9.18 23.82
CA LYS A 31 0.43 10.04 23.65
C LYS A 31 0.47 10.68 22.27
N LYS A 32 -0.54 10.40 21.45
CA LYS A 32 -0.65 11.00 20.10
C LYS A 32 -0.76 12.54 20.21
N PRO A 33 0.06 13.29 19.48
CA PRO A 33 -0.02 14.75 19.45
C PRO A 33 -1.33 15.23 18.79
N ALA A 34 -1.67 16.50 19.02
CA ALA A 34 -2.95 17.06 18.59
C ALA A 34 -3.14 17.05 17.06
N TRP A 35 -2.06 17.16 16.27
CA TRP A 35 -2.10 17.15 14.81
C TRP A 35 -2.31 15.77 14.18
N ILE A 36 -2.33 14.69 14.99
CA ILE A 36 -2.63 13.33 14.54
C ILE A 36 -3.99 12.91 15.10
N ARG A 37 -5.02 13.63 14.69
CA ARG A 37 -6.41 13.37 15.05
C ARG A 37 -7.30 13.47 13.83
N VAL A 38 -8.20 12.52 13.70
CA VAL A 38 -9.21 12.45 12.64
C VAL A 38 -10.59 12.41 13.26
N LYS A 39 -11.61 12.82 12.51
CA LYS A 39 -13.00 12.66 12.92
C LYS A 39 -13.36 11.17 12.91
N ALA A 40 -14.16 10.74 13.89
CA ALA A 40 -14.66 9.37 13.90
C ALA A 40 -15.55 9.11 12.67
N PRO A 41 -15.47 7.91 12.05
CA PRO A 41 -16.34 7.56 10.94
C PRO A 41 -17.80 7.45 11.40
N GLY A 42 -18.74 7.80 10.51
CA GLY A 42 -20.17 7.76 10.86
C GLY A 42 -21.11 8.51 9.90
N SER A 43 -20.61 9.03 8.78
CA SER A 43 -21.45 9.65 7.75
C SER A 43 -22.31 8.60 7.01
N ALA A 44 -23.33 9.07 6.28
CA ALA A 44 -24.18 8.20 5.46
C ALA A 44 -23.36 7.49 4.37
N GLY A 45 -22.53 8.24 3.63
CA GLY A 45 -21.64 7.70 2.60
C GLY A 45 -20.64 6.65 3.13
N PHE A 46 -20.15 6.81 4.36
CA PHE A 46 -19.34 5.78 5.03
C PHE A 46 -20.13 4.46 5.19
N ARG A 47 -21.37 4.52 5.69
CA ARG A 47 -22.21 3.33 5.88
C ARG A 47 -22.59 2.68 4.56
N GLU A 48 -22.93 3.47 3.54
CA GLU A 48 -23.29 2.99 2.20
C GLU A 48 -22.13 2.24 1.55
N THR A 49 -20.94 2.85 1.54
CA THR A 49 -19.72 2.22 1.00
C THR A 49 -19.40 0.94 1.75
N GLY A 50 -19.48 0.96 3.09
CA GLY A 50 -19.25 -0.23 3.91
C GLY A 50 -20.23 -1.36 3.64
N ALA A 51 -21.53 -1.05 3.51
CA ALA A 51 -22.56 -2.04 3.21
C ALA A 51 -22.36 -2.67 1.83
N LEU A 52 -22.01 -1.87 0.82
CA LEU A 52 -21.74 -2.36 -0.54
C LEU A 52 -20.53 -3.30 -0.57
N LEU A 53 -19.43 -2.93 0.10
CA LEU A 53 -18.23 -3.76 0.17
C LEU A 53 -18.51 -5.08 0.90
N ALA A 54 -19.25 -5.03 2.01
CA ALA A 54 -19.66 -6.22 2.75
C ALA A 54 -20.58 -7.13 1.93
N GLN A 55 -21.56 -6.57 1.21
CA GLN A 55 -22.46 -7.32 0.34
C GLN A 55 -21.71 -8.07 -0.77
N LYS A 56 -20.62 -7.49 -1.29
CA LYS A 56 -19.77 -8.11 -2.31
C LYS A 56 -18.70 -9.04 -1.74
N GLY A 57 -18.64 -9.21 -0.42
CA GLY A 57 -17.62 -10.03 0.25
C GLY A 57 -16.20 -9.56 -0.03
N LEU A 58 -16.00 -8.25 -0.17
CA LEU A 58 -14.69 -7.67 -0.49
C LEU A 58 -13.98 -7.17 0.77
N VAL A 59 -12.69 -7.44 0.82
CA VAL A 59 -11.80 -6.96 1.88
C VAL A 59 -11.14 -5.65 1.45
N THR A 60 -10.97 -4.72 2.38
CA THR A 60 -10.21 -3.49 2.14
C THR A 60 -9.06 -3.34 3.11
N VAL A 61 -7.94 -2.81 2.63
CA VAL A 61 -6.83 -2.43 3.51
C VAL A 61 -7.24 -1.29 4.44
N CYS A 62 -8.25 -0.51 4.07
CA CYS A 62 -8.85 0.53 4.92
C CYS A 62 -9.29 -0.04 6.27
N GLN A 63 -9.93 -1.21 6.27
CA GLN A 63 -10.37 -1.93 7.46
C GLN A 63 -9.22 -2.72 8.09
N GLU A 64 -8.51 -3.54 7.30
CA GLU A 64 -7.50 -4.46 7.82
C GLU A 64 -6.25 -3.77 8.39
N ALA A 65 -5.91 -2.58 7.88
CA ALA A 65 -4.86 -1.74 8.44
C ALA A 65 -5.37 -0.77 9.53
N SER A 66 -6.67 -0.78 9.83
CA SER A 66 -7.31 0.18 10.76
C SER A 66 -6.99 1.64 10.40
N CYS A 67 -7.19 1.98 9.13
CA CYS A 67 -6.79 3.26 8.57
C CYS A 67 -7.57 4.42 9.24
N PRO A 68 -6.89 5.46 9.76
CA PRO A 68 -7.57 6.62 10.35
C PRO A 68 -8.41 7.40 9.34
N ASN A 69 -8.08 7.31 8.04
CA ASN A 69 -8.74 8.09 6.99
C ASN A 69 -10.00 7.39 6.43
N ILE A 70 -10.39 6.22 6.95
CA ILE A 70 -11.49 5.42 6.40
C ILE A 70 -12.81 6.20 6.33
N GLY A 71 -13.10 7.05 7.33
CA GLY A 71 -14.32 7.86 7.35
C GLY A 71 -14.37 8.84 6.19
N GLU A 72 -13.30 9.62 5.98
CA GLU A 72 -13.21 10.59 4.89
C GLU A 72 -13.21 9.90 3.51
N CYS A 73 -12.39 8.86 3.34
CA CYS A 73 -12.28 8.16 2.06
C CYS A 73 -13.62 7.54 1.66
N TRP A 74 -14.28 6.81 2.55
CA TRP A 74 -15.53 6.12 2.22
C TRP A 74 -16.70 7.08 2.05
N GLU A 75 -16.71 8.23 2.74
CA GLU A 75 -17.69 9.28 2.50
C GLU A 75 -17.60 9.82 1.07
N LYS A 76 -16.38 9.91 0.53
CA LYS A 76 -16.09 10.30 -0.86
C LYS A 76 -16.20 9.14 -1.85
N LYS A 77 -16.76 7.99 -1.42
CA LYS A 77 -16.81 6.73 -2.19
C LYS A 77 -15.43 6.35 -2.71
N GLN A 78 -14.39 6.43 -1.89
CA GLN A 78 -13.03 5.97 -2.22
C GLN A 78 -12.69 4.78 -1.34
N ALA A 79 -12.25 3.68 -1.96
CA ALA A 79 -11.81 2.49 -1.25
C ALA A 79 -10.56 1.90 -1.92
N THR A 80 -9.72 1.28 -1.12
CA THR A 80 -8.58 0.49 -1.59
C THR A 80 -8.89 -0.98 -1.35
N PHE A 81 -9.09 -1.72 -2.44
CA PHE A 81 -9.40 -3.14 -2.41
C PHE A 81 -8.15 -3.91 -2.02
N MET A 82 -8.29 -4.85 -1.09
CA MET A 82 -7.22 -5.78 -0.73
C MET A 82 -7.62 -7.17 -1.22
N ILE A 83 -7.05 -7.56 -2.36
CA ILE A 83 -7.26 -8.86 -2.99
C ILE A 83 -6.34 -9.92 -2.37
N LEU A 84 -6.53 -11.18 -2.76
CA LEU A 84 -5.82 -12.36 -2.23
C LEU A 84 -6.13 -12.70 -0.77
N GLY A 85 -7.21 -12.15 -0.22
CA GLY A 85 -7.70 -12.38 1.14
C GLY A 85 -7.17 -11.40 2.20
N ALA A 86 -7.40 -11.74 3.47
CA ALA A 86 -7.11 -10.88 4.63
C ALA A 86 -5.94 -11.37 5.52
N VAL A 87 -5.31 -12.49 5.14
CA VAL A 87 -4.22 -13.13 5.89
C VAL A 87 -2.96 -13.15 5.03
N CYS A 88 -1.87 -12.60 5.56
CA CYS A 88 -0.59 -12.45 4.88
C CYS A 88 0.40 -13.53 5.29
N THR A 89 1.19 -14.03 4.34
CA THR A 89 2.29 -14.98 4.63
C THR A 89 3.49 -14.32 5.32
N ARG A 90 3.52 -12.98 5.39
CA ARG A 90 4.64 -12.21 5.93
C ARG A 90 4.28 -11.43 7.19
N ALA A 91 5.33 -11.19 7.98
CA ALA A 91 5.29 -10.71 9.35
C ALA A 91 5.91 -9.31 9.50
N CYS A 92 5.47 -8.32 8.70
CA CYS A 92 5.96 -6.95 8.82
C CYS A 92 5.68 -6.39 10.22
N ALA A 93 6.68 -5.80 10.87
CA ALA A 93 6.58 -5.38 12.27
C ALA A 93 5.62 -4.20 12.50
N PHE A 94 5.31 -3.45 11.43
CA PHE A 94 4.42 -2.29 11.43
C PHE A 94 2.97 -2.63 11.00
N CYS A 95 2.76 -3.74 10.29
CA CYS A 95 1.53 -4.00 9.56
C CYS A 95 0.46 -4.66 10.44
N ASN A 96 -0.77 -4.15 10.39
CA ASN A 96 -1.90 -4.67 11.16
C ASN A 96 -2.71 -5.78 10.46
N VAL A 97 -2.41 -6.08 9.20
CA VAL A 97 -3.01 -7.23 8.48
C VAL A 97 -2.66 -8.53 9.22
N ALA A 98 -3.59 -9.48 9.27
CA ALA A 98 -3.38 -10.74 9.98
C ALA A 98 -2.22 -11.54 9.35
N THR A 99 -1.42 -12.19 10.17
CA THR A 99 -0.33 -13.06 9.71
C THR A 99 -0.73 -14.52 9.87
N GLY A 100 -0.51 -15.35 8.85
CA GLY A 100 -0.82 -16.78 8.92
C GLY A 100 -0.79 -17.48 7.55
N LEU A 101 -1.35 -18.69 7.52
CA LEU A 101 -1.56 -19.41 6.26
C LEU A 101 -2.88 -18.91 5.61
N PRO A 102 -2.83 -18.33 4.41
CA PRO A 102 -4.03 -17.85 3.72
C PRO A 102 -4.94 -19.02 3.29
N GLY A 103 -6.21 -18.71 3.06
CA GLY A 103 -7.15 -19.65 2.43
C GLY A 103 -6.90 -19.82 0.91
N PRO A 104 -7.68 -20.70 0.26
CA PRO A 104 -7.63 -20.82 -1.20
C PRO A 104 -7.98 -19.49 -1.87
N LEU A 105 -7.43 -19.28 -3.06
CA LEU A 105 -7.75 -18.11 -3.88
C LEU A 105 -9.20 -18.19 -4.36
N ASP A 106 -9.92 -17.07 -4.30
CA ASP A 106 -11.25 -16.95 -4.87
C ASP A 106 -11.16 -16.47 -6.33
N PRO A 107 -11.46 -17.32 -7.32
CA PRO A 107 -11.35 -16.95 -8.74
C PRO A 107 -12.35 -15.87 -9.17
N ASP A 108 -13.41 -15.62 -8.40
CA ASP A 108 -14.44 -14.62 -8.71
C ASP A 108 -14.17 -13.24 -8.08
N GLU A 109 -13.17 -13.13 -7.20
CA GLU A 109 -12.76 -11.87 -6.56
C GLU A 109 -12.49 -10.72 -7.57
N PRO A 110 -11.77 -10.93 -8.71
CA PRO A 110 -11.53 -9.91 -9.72
C PRO A 110 -12.80 -9.28 -10.28
N ARG A 111 -13.82 -10.10 -10.57
CA ARG A 111 -15.12 -9.64 -11.08
C ARG A 111 -15.83 -8.78 -10.03
N ARG A 112 -15.85 -9.23 -8.77
CA ARG A 112 -16.52 -8.49 -7.69
C ARG A 112 -15.85 -7.14 -7.41
N VAL A 113 -14.52 -7.08 -7.46
CA VAL A 113 -13.77 -5.81 -7.36
C VAL A 113 -14.17 -4.85 -8.49
N ALA A 114 -14.23 -5.34 -9.73
CA ALA A 114 -14.61 -4.54 -10.88
C ALA A 114 -16.06 -4.03 -10.80
N GLU A 115 -16.99 -4.87 -10.33
CA GLU A 115 -18.37 -4.45 -10.07
C GLU A 115 -18.46 -3.42 -8.95
N ALA A 116 -17.70 -3.58 -7.86
CA ALA A 116 -17.65 -2.59 -6.79
C ALA A 116 -17.11 -1.24 -7.29
N ALA A 117 -16.07 -1.26 -8.13
CA ALA A 117 -15.52 -0.06 -8.73
C ALA A 117 -16.55 0.68 -9.60
N ARG A 118 -17.32 -0.06 -10.42
CA ARG A 118 -18.42 0.47 -11.21
C ARG A 118 -19.55 1.02 -10.34
N ASP A 119 -20.03 0.25 -9.37
CA ASP A 119 -21.19 0.58 -8.54
C ASP A 119 -20.92 1.79 -7.63
N LEU A 120 -19.67 1.97 -7.20
CA LEU A 120 -19.20 3.16 -6.47
C LEU A 120 -18.86 4.34 -7.40
N ALA A 121 -18.87 4.14 -8.72
CA ALA A 121 -18.44 5.10 -9.73
C ALA A 121 -17.03 5.68 -9.48
N LEU A 122 -16.06 4.80 -9.17
CA LEU A 122 -14.70 5.20 -8.83
C LEU A 122 -13.98 5.81 -10.05
N ALA A 123 -13.55 7.06 -9.94
CA ALA A 123 -12.66 7.68 -10.95
C ALA A 123 -11.23 7.09 -10.90
N HIS A 124 -10.82 6.61 -9.73
CA HIS A 124 -9.52 6.01 -9.49
C HIS A 124 -9.66 4.84 -8.53
N VAL A 125 -9.19 3.67 -8.94
CA VAL A 125 -9.28 2.41 -8.21
C VAL A 125 -7.89 2.04 -7.74
N VAL A 126 -7.72 1.82 -6.43
CA VAL A 126 -6.48 1.31 -5.87
C VAL A 126 -6.69 -0.15 -5.48
N VAL A 127 -5.86 -1.04 -6.02
CA VAL A 127 -5.84 -2.48 -5.72
C VAL A 127 -4.52 -2.81 -5.04
N THR A 128 -4.58 -3.44 -3.87
CA THR A 128 -3.42 -3.97 -3.15
C THR A 128 -3.68 -5.41 -2.75
N SER A 129 -2.69 -6.09 -2.17
CA SER A 129 -2.86 -7.45 -1.68
C SER A 129 -2.05 -7.69 -0.43
N VAL A 130 -2.35 -8.81 0.21
CA VAL A 130 -1.40 -9.48 1.10
C VAL A 130 -0.27 -10.13 0.30
N ASP A 131 0.86 -10.46 0.96
CA ASP A 131 1.85 -11.35 0.38
C ASP A 131 1.29 -12.80 0.35
N ARG A 132 1.47 -13.46 -0.79
CA ARG A 132 1.08 -14.85 -1.05
C ARG A 132 2.29 -15.69 -1.43
N ASP A 133 3.24 -15.83 -0.51
CA ASP A 133 4.45 -16.62 -0.76
C ASP A 133 4.16 -18.10 -1.06
N ASP A 134 2.96 -18.58 -0.69
CA ASP A 134 2.41 -19.90 -0.99
C ASP A 134 2.05 -20.13 -2.48
N LEU A 135 1.79 -19.05 -3.24
CA LEU A 135 1.48 -19.14 -4.67
C LEU A 135 2.74 -19.09 -5.52
N VAL A 136 2.78 -19.84 -6.63
CA VAL A 136 3.96 -19.92 -7.51
C VAL A 136 4.35 -18.56 -8.09
N ASP A 137 3.37 -17.74 -8.45
CA ASP A 137 3.54 -16.39 -9.02
C ASP A 137 3.38 -15.27 -7.99
N GLY A 138 3.15 -15.60 -6.72
CA GLY A 138 2.89 -14.62 -5.66
C GLY A 138 1.56 -13.87 -5.80
N GLY A 139 0.63 -14.35 -6.66
CA GLY A 139 -0.66 -13.70 -6.94
C GLY A 139 -0.65 -12.69 -8.10
N ALA A 140 0.44 -12.63 -8.87
CA ALA A 140 0.57 -11.71 -10.00
C ALA A 140 -0.53 -11.90 -11.07
N ALA A 141 -0.90 -13.14 -11.39
CA ALA A 141 -1.99 -13.42 -12.32
C ALA A 141 -3.32 -12.84 -11.83
N HIS A 142 -3.56 -12.91 -10.52
CA HIS A 142 -4.79 -12.38 -9.92
C HIS A 142 -4.85 -10.85 -9.99
N PHE A 143 -3.73 -10.15 -9.73
CA PHE A 143 -3.64 -8.71 -9.99
C PHE A 143 -3.97 -8.39 -11.45
N ALA A 144 -3.40 -9.12 -12.40
CA ALA A 144 -3.64 -8.91 -13.82
C ALA A 144 -5.11 -9.14 -14.21
N GLU A 145 -5.75 -10.19 -13.67
CA GLU A 145 -7.18 -10.46 -13.84
C GLU A 145 -8.05 -9.33 -13.26
N THR A 146 -7.73 -8.84 -12.06
CA THR A 146 -8.43 -7.71 -11.44
C THR A 146 -8.31 -6.45 -12.29
N ILE A 147 -7.12 -6.12 -12.79
CA ILE A 147 -6.92 -4.97 -13.67
C ILE A 147 -7.78 -5.09 -14.94
N ARG A 148 -7.75 -6.25 -15.61
CA ARG A 148 -8.53 -6.50 -16.83
C ARG A 148 -10.04 -6.41 -16.57
N ALA A 149 -10.52 -6.98 -15.46
CA ALA A 149 -11.92 -6.91 -15.07
C ALA A 149 -12.37 -5.46 -14.81
N ILE A 150 -11.56 -4.66 -14.11
CA ILE A 150 -11.85 -3.24 -13.88
C ILE A 150 -11.89 -2.48 -15.20
N ARG A 151 -10.93 -2.70 -16.11
CA ARG A 151 -10.96 -2.06 -17.44
C ARG A 151 -12.22 -2.40 -18.23
N GLN A 152 -12.74 -3.61 -18.09
CA GLN A 152 -13.96 -4.04 -18.78
C GLN A 152 -15.23 -3.40 -18.18
N LEU A 153 -15.37 -3.37 -16.85
CA LEU A 153 -16.62 -2.94 -16.18
C LEU A 153 -16.62 -1.47 -15.76
N ALA A 154 -15.45 -0.85 -15.61
CA ALA A 154 -15.26 0.55 -15.24
C ALA A 154 -14.18 1.21 -16.15
N PRO A 155 -14.40 1.28 -17.48
CA PRO A 155 -13.38 1.72 -18.45
C PRO A 155 -12.89 3.17 -18.25
N GLN A 156 -13.67 4.01 -17.59
CA GLN A 156 -13.29 5.39 -17.27
C GLN A 156 -12.41 5.50 -16.03
N ALA A 157 -12.33 4.43 -15.23
CA ALA A 157 -11.55 4.41 -14.01
C ALA A 157 -10.07 4.25 -14.33
N THR A 158 -9.26 5.02 -13.63
CA THR A 158 -7.82 4.82 -13.60
C THR A 158 -7.46 3.80 -12.51
N ILE A 159 -6.37 3.06 -12.69
CA ILE A 159 -6.03 1.90 -11.86
C ILE A 159 -4.62 2.08 -11.27
N GLU A 160 -4.52 2.18 -9.95
CA GLU A 160 -3.26 2.05 -9.21
C GLU A 160 -3.17 0.66 -8.60
N VAL A 161 -2.04 -0.02 -8.79
CA VAL A 161 -1.73 -1.25 -8.06
C VAL A 161 -0.65 -1.01 -7.02
N LEU A 162 -0.89 -1.37 -5.77
CA LEU A 162 0.11 -1.41 -4.70
C LEU A 162 0.50 -2.88 -4.46
N THR A 163 1.62 -3.27 -5.04
CA THR A 163 2.03 -4.68 -5.14
C THR A 163 2.94 -5.11 -3.99
N PRO A 164 2.94 -6.41 -3.63
CA PRO A 164 4.03 -7.01 -2.86
C PRO A 164 5.34 -6.96 -3.66
N ASP A 165 6.44 -7.43 -3.07
CA ASP A 165 7.75 -7.36 -3.74
C ASP A 165 7.98 -8.48 -4.77
N PHE A 166 7.10 -9.48 -4.83
CA PHE A 166 7.24 -10.67 -5.66
C PHE A 166 8.62 -11.36 -5.52
N LEU A 167 9.22 -11.29 -4.33
CA LEU A 167 10.55 -11.85 -4.08
C LEU A 167 10.59 -13.35 -4.40
N ARG A 168 11.47 -13.72 -5.34
CA ARG A 168 11.63 -15.09 -5.89
C ARG A 168 10.42 -15.61 -6.68
N LYS A 169 9.62 -14.72 -7.27
CA LYS A 169 8.50 -15.06 -8.16
C LYS A 169 8.82 -14.58 -9.59
N ALA A 170 9.51 -15.43 -10.36
CA ALA A 170 9.93 -15.08 -11.71
C ALA A 170 8.71 -14.80 -12.62
N GLY A 171 8.76 -13.73 -13.42
CA GLY A 171 7.68 -13.34 -14.33
C GLY A 171 6.53 -12.56 -13.68
N ALA A 172 6.47 -12.48 -12.34
CA ALA A 172 5.38 -11.84 -11.63
C ALA A 172 5.24 -10.34 -11.94
N LEU A 173 6.38 -9.61 -11.99
CA LEU A 173 6.39 -8.20 -12.36
C LEU A 173 5.86 -8.01 -13.79
N GLU A 174 6.36 -8.81 -14.73
CA GLU A 174 6.03 -8.73 -16.14
C GLU A 174 4.52 -8.95 -16.35
N ILE A 175 3.91 -9.93 -15.68
CA ILE A 175 2.47 -10.20 -15.73
C ILE A 175 1.64 -8.99 -15.30
N VAL A 176 2.02 -8.33 -14.20
CA VAL A 176 1.27 -7.17 -13.67
C VAL A 176 1.45 -5.95 -14.58
N VAL A 177 2.66 -5.70 -15.09
CA VAL A 177 2.94 -4.59 -16.01
C VAL A 177 2.20 -4.77 -17.33
N GLU A 178 2.17 -5.99 -17.89
CA GLU A 178 1.46 -6.31 -19.13
C GLU A 178 -0.07 -6.07 -19.03
N ALA A 179 -0.63 -6.16 -17.82
CA ALA A 179 -2.03 -5.83 -17.57
C ALA A 179 -2.34 -4.32 -17.62
N LYS A 180 -1.32 -3.45 -17.72
CA LYS A 180 -1.43 -1.99 -17.91
C LYS A 180 -2.21 -1.26 -16.79
N PRO A 181 -1.75 -1.33 -15.52
CA PRO A 181 -2.18 -0.36 -14.53
C PRO A 181 -1.81 1.06 -14.97
N ASP A 182 -2.46 2.10 -14.47
CA ASP A 182 -2.04 3.49 -14.70
C ASP A 182 -0.88 3.90 -13.76
N VAL A 183 -0.86 3.34 -12.54
CA VAL A 183 0.19 3.56 -11.54
C VAL A 183 0.66 2.22 -10.98
N PHE A 184 1.95 1.95 -11.06
CA PHE A 184 2.61 0.85 -10.38
C PHE A 184 3.24 1.36 -9.08
N ASN A 185 2.65 0.97 -7.95
CA ASN A 185 3.08 1.34 -6.62
C ASN A 185 3.72 0.14 -5.91
N HIS A 186 4.88 0.38 -5.30
CA HIS A 186 5.49 -0.52 -4.32
C HIS A 186 6.19 0.32 -3.26
N ASN A 187 5.77 0.17 -2.00
CA ASN A 187 6.35 0.97 -0.92
C ASN A 187 7.69 0.41 -0.45
N LEU A 188 8.66 1.30 -0.20
CA LEU A 188 9.87 0.95 0.54
C LEU A 188 9.63 0.90 2.05
N GLU A 189 8.66 1.65 2.55
CA GLU A 189 8.20 1.73 3.94
C GLU A 189 9.20 2.34 4.94
N THR A 190 10.48 2.07 4.82
CA THR A 190 11.53 2.59 5.71
C THR A 190 12.92 2.60 5.05
N VAL A 191 13.92 3.05 5.79
CA VAL A 191 15.33 3.18 5.36
C VAL A 191 16.08 1.84 5.41
N PRO A 192 17.19 1.65 4.66
CA PRO A 192 17.89 0.36 4.56
C PRO A 192 18.30 -0.27 5.89
N ARG A 193 18.77 0.53 6.86
CA ARG A 193 19.17 0.06 8.20
C ARG A 193 18.01 -0.59 8.96
N LEU A 194 16.79 -0.09 8.78
CA LEU A 194 15.59 -0.56 9.45
C LEU A 194 14.87 -1.67 8.70
N TYR A 195 15.27 -2.00 7.47
CA TYR A 195 14.57 -3.01 6.67
C TYR A 195 14.52 -4.39 7.33
N PRO A 196 15.63 -4.99 7.82
CA PRO A 196 15.58 -6.31 8.45
C PRO A 196 14.65 -6.40 9.69
N PRO A 197 14.70 -5.46 10.66
CA PRO A 197 13.78 -5.53 11.81
C PRO A 197 12.33 -5.14 11.49
N ILE A 198 12.08 -4.29 10.48
CA ILE A 198 10.73 -3.80 10.15
C ILE A 198 10.04 -4.67 9.09
N ARG A 199 10.79 -5.18 8.11
CA ARG A 199 10.32 -5.97 6.95
C ARG A 199 11.19 -7.22 6.76
N PRO A 200 11.18 -8.19 7.69
CA PRO A 200 12.08 -9.35 7.66
C PRO A 200 11.98 -10.19 6.36
N GLY A 201 10.79 -10.21 5.74
CA GLY A 201 10.53 -10.92 4.49
C GLY A 201 10.92 -10.17 3.21
N ALA A 202 11.24 -8.88 3.27
CA ALA A 202 11.55 -8.04 2.11
C ALA A 202 13.04 -7.66 2.05
N ARG A 203 13.50 -7.14 0.91
CA ARG A 203 14.88 -6.67 0.71
C ARG A 203 14.87 -5.30 0.03
N TYR A 204 15.54 -4.32 0.64
CA TYR A 204 15.53 -2.91 0.19
C TYR A 204 15.85 -2.77 -1.31
N PHE A 205 17.01 -3.29 -1.73
CA PHE A 205 17.45 -3.16 -3.13
C PHE A 205 16.60 -3.99 -4.10
N HIS A 206 15.96 -5.06 -3.64
CA HIS A 206 15.00 -5.80 -4.47
C HIS A 206 13.73 -4.98 -4.71
N SER A 207 13.18 -4.36 -3.65
CA SER A 207 12.03 -3.45 -3.73
C SER A 207 12.32 -2.24 -4.62
N LEU A 208 13.53 -1.68 -4.53
CA LEU A 208 13.96 -0.58 -5.39
C LEU A 208 14.09 -1.04 -6.86
N ARG A 209 14.72 -2.19 -7.09
CA ARG A 209 14.88 -2.76 -8.43
C ARG A 209 13.53 -3.14 -9.07
N LEU A 210 12.53 -3.54 -8.27
CA LEU A 210 11.17 -3.81 -8.75
C LEU A 210 10.56 -2.57 -9.40
N LEU A 211 10.63 -1.42 -8.71
CA LEU A 211 10.13 -0.14 -9.23
C LEU A 211 10.86 0.29 -10.49
N GLN A 212 12.19 0.18 -10.49
CA GLN A 212 13.03 0.49 -11.65
C GLN A 212 12.65 -0.39 -12.86
N ARG A 213 12.53 -1.71 -12.65
CA ARG A 213 12.16 -2.63 -13.72
C ARG A 213 10.75 -2.41 -14.24
N ALA A 214 9.79 -2.01 -13.39
CA ALA A 214 8.45 -1.65 -13.85
C ALA A 214 8.51 -0.49 -14.86
N LYS A 215 9.37 0.50 -14.60
CA LYS A 215 9.63 1.62 -15.52
C LYS A 215 10.35 1.19 -16.81
N GLU A 216 11.34 0.30 -16.70
CA GLU A 216 12.08 -0.25 -17.86
C GLU A 216 11.16 -1.04 -18.79
N LEU A 217 10.21 -1.81 -18.24
CA LEU A 217 9.25 -2.61 -19.01
C LEU A 217 8.19 -1.75 -19.69
N ASP A 218 7.69 -0.71 -19.01
CA ASP A 218 6.75 0.24 -19.59
C ASP A 218 7.02 1.66 -19.07
N PRO A 219 7.75 2.50 -19.84
CA PRO A 219 8.04 3.88 -19.48
C PRO A 219 6.80 4.77 -19.34
N THR A 220 5.66 4.35 -19.91
CA THR A 220 4.40 5.09 -19.82
C THR A 220 3.71 4.93 -18.48
N LEU A 221 4.08 3.93 -17.67
CA LEU A 221 3.58 3.79 -16.31
C LEU A 221 4.03 4.95 -15.43
N PHE A 222 3.17 5.40 -14.52
CA PHE A 222 3.65 6.12 -13.35
C PHE A 222 4.09 5.10 -12.30
N THR A 223 5.21 5.38 -11.65
CA THR A 223 5.75 4.60 -10.55
C THR A 223 5.65 5.40 -9.26
N LYS A 224 5.30 4.71 -8.19
CA LYS A 224 5.03 5.31 -6.89
C LYS A 224 5.66 4.51 -5.78
N SER A 225 6.12 5.21 -4.75
CA SER A 225 6.53 4.57 -3.51
C SER A 225 6.13 5.41 -2.31
N GLY A 226 6.33 4.82 -1.13
CA GLY A 226 5.99 5.40 0.15
C GLY A 226 6.96 5.00 1.23
N MET A 227 7.08 5.86 2.23
CA MET A 227 7.80 5.61 3.46
C MET A 227 7.01 6.12 4.65
N MET A 228 7.03 5.34 5.73
CA MET A 228 6.51 5.78 7.01
C MET A 228 7.63 6.38 7.84
N LEU A 229 7.38 7.55 8.42
CA LEU A 229 8.29 8.24 9.31
C LEU A 229 7.94 8.01 10.78
N GLY A 230 8.93 8.07 11.66
CA GLY A 230 8.81 7.81 13.09
C GLY A 230 9.14 6.38 13.51
N LEU A 231 9.87 5.62 12.69
CA LEU A 231 10.36 4.26 12.99
C LEU A 231 11.80 4.26 13.54
N GLY A 232 12.44 5.42 13.62
CA GLY A 232 13.82 5.59 14.13
C GLY A 232 14.83 5.88 13.01
N GLU A 233 14.35 6.25 11.84
CA GLU A 233 15.15 6.79 10.74
C GLU A 233 15.62 8.22 11.04
N SER A 234 16.80 8.58 10.55
CA SER A 234 17.30 9.96 10.57
C SER A 234 16.90 10.71 9.30
N LYS A 235 16.91 12.05 9.37
CA LYS A 235 16.65 12.92 8.21
C LYS A 235 17.58 12.61 7.03
N VAL A 236 18.85 12.32 7.29
CA VAL A 236 19.84 11.97 6.25
C VAL A 236 19.47 10.67 5.55
N GLU A 237 19.08 9.64 6.31
CA GLU A 237 18.64 8.37 5.73
C GLU A 237 17.37 8.54 4.90
N VAL A 238 16.42 9.36 5.36
CA VAL A 238 15.21 9.69 4.59
C VAL A 238 15.57 10.36 3.26
N THR A 239 16.50 11.33 3.27
CA THR A 239 16.94 11.99 2.04
C THR A 239 17.72 11.07 1.10
N GLN A 240 18.47 10.09 1.63
CA GLN A 240 19.13 9.08 0.82
C GLN A 240 18.11 8.18 0.12
N VAL A 241 17.04 7.76 0.81
CA VAL A 241 15.96 6.99 0.17
C VAL A 241 15.31 7.79 -0.97
N MET A 242 15.17 9.10 -0.83
CA MET A 242 14.70 9.95 -1.93
C MET A 242 15.63 9.88 -3.13
N ASP A 243 16.95 9.94 -2.94
CA ASP A 243 17.93 9.84 -4.02
C ASP A 243 17.86 8.46 -4.70
N ASP A 244 17.80 7.39 -3.91
CA ASP A 244 17.67 6.02 -4.41
C ASP A 244 16.41 5.86 -5.29
N LEU A 245 15.26 6.36 -4.81
CA LEU A 245 14.00 6.34 -5.56
C LEU A 245 14.07 7.15 -6.85
N ARG A 246 14.80 8.28 -6.85
CA ARG A 246 15.03 9.05 -8.08
C ARG A 246 15.95 8.33 -9.06
N THR A 247 16.97 7.61 -8.59
CA THR A 247 17.80 6.72 -9.42
C THR A 247 16.97 5.61 -10.06
N ALA A 248 15.93 5.12 -9.38
CA ALA A 248 14.94 4.19 -9.93
C ALA A 248 13.81 4.86 -10.75
N GLU A 249 13.95 6.16 -11.04
CA GLU A 249 12.99 6.96 -11.82
C GLU A 249 11.55 7.02 -11.26
N VAL A 250 11.39 6.87 -9.94
CA VAL A 250 10.08 6.86 -9.27
C VAL A 250 9.41 8.23 -9.33
N ASP A 251 8.21 8.31 -9.90
CA ASP A 251 7.53 9.59 -10.18
C ASP A 251 6.90 10.22 -8.94
N PHE A 252 6.32 9.40 -8.05
CA PHE A 252 5.51 9.85 -6.92
C PHE A 252 6.02 9.29 -5.59
N LEU A 253 6.33 10.18 -4.65
CA LEU A 253 6.66 9.84 -3.26
C LEU A 253 5.51 10.19 -2.29
N THR A 254 5.19 9.26 -1.40
CA THR A 254 4.33 9.49 -0.24
C THR A 254 5.11 9.37 1.06
N LEU A 255 4.94 10.32 1.98
CA LEU A 255 5.54 10.31 3.31
C LEU A 255 4.44 10.48 4.36
N GLY A 256 4.26 9.47 5.21
CA GLY A 256 3.24 9.44 6.26
C GLY A 256 3.82 9.15 7.63
N GLN A 257 3.13 9.54 8.71
CA GLN A 257 3.53 9.13 10.05
C GLN A 257 3.18 7.66 10.29
N TYR A 258 4.15 6.88 10.77
CA TYR A 258 3.93 5.56 11.34
C TYR A 258 3.04 5.67 12.58
N LEU A 259 1.93 4.94 12.58
CA LEU A 259 1.04 4.81 13.73
C LEU A 259 1.02 3.34 14.16
N GLN A 260 1.49 3.09 15.38
CA GLN A 260 1.53 1.76 15.96
C GLN A 260 0.11 1.16 16.08
N PRO A 261 -0.17 0.00 15.46
CA PRO A 261 -1.48 -0.64 15.55
C PRO A 261 -1.81 -1.19 16.95
N THR A 262 -0.84 -1.86 17.58
CA THR A 262 -0.95 -2.41 18.94
C THR A 262 0.38 -2.30 19.67
N LYS A 263 0.40 -2.44 20.99
CA LYS A 263 1.63 -2.47 21.80
C LYS A 263 2.67 -3.52 21.39
N LYS A 264 2.26 -4.58 20.68
CA LYS A 264 3.16 -5.63 20.14
C LYS A 264 3.83 -5.30 18.79
N HIS A 265 3.40 -4.23 18.11
CA HIS A 265 4.00 -3.77 16.85
C HIS A 265 5.20 -2.86 17.13
N ALA A 266 6.03 -2.60 16.11
CA ALA A 266 7.19 -1.72 16.20
C ALA A 266 6.88 -0.43 16.99
N GLU A 267 7.80 -0.01 17.85
CA GLU A 267 7.63 1.19 18.66
C GLU A 267 7.62 2.45 17.78
N VAL A 268 6.86 3.47 18.19
CA VAL A 268 6.95 4.79 17.58
C VAL A 268 8.17 5.50 18.18
N ALA A 269 9.22 5.67 17.38
CA ALA A 269 10.44 6.35 17.82
C ALA A 269 10.22 7.87 17.95
N ALA A 270 9.43 8.46 17.05
CA ALA A 270 9.10 9.88 17.08
C ALA A 270 7.77 10.17 16.38
N PHE A 271 7.10 11.24 16.80
CA PHE A 271 6.02 11.86 16.04
C PHE A 271 6.57 13.06 15.27
N VAL A 272 6.71 12.89 13.96
CA VAL A 272 7.24 13.93 13.06
C VAL A 272 6.24 15.08 12.96
N THR A 273 6.75 16.31 13.04
CA THR A 273 5.89 17.49 13.03
C THR A 273 5.43 17.85 11.61
N PRO A 274 4.30 18.57 11.45
CA PRO A 274 3.87 19.07 10.14
C PRO A 274 4.94 19.89 9.41
N GLU A 275 5.75 20.67 10.14
CA GLU A 275 6.84 21.47 9.59
C GLU A 275 7.97 20.59 9.05
N GLU A 276 8.29 19.48 9.73
CA GLU A 276 9.25 18.50 9.23
C GLU A 276 8.73 17.81 7.96
N PHE A 277 7.45 17.44 7.90
CA PHE A 277 6.83 16.92 6.67
C PHE A 277 6.91 17.91 5.51
N ALA A 278 6.64 19.20 5.76
CA ALA A 278 6.80 20.25 4.75
C ALA A 278 8.25 20.41 4.28
N SER A 279 9.22 20.27 5.19
CA SER A 279 10.65 20.25 4.82
C SER A 279 10.98 19.06 3.92
N TYR A 280 10.46 17.86 4.21
CA TYR A 280 10.66 16.69 3.36
C TYR A 280 9.99 16.85 1.99
N GLU A 281 8.79 17.45 1.94
CA GLU A 281 8.08 17.74 0.69
C GLU A 281 8.92 18.63 -0.23
N ALA A 282 9.44 19.75 0.30
CA ALA A 282 10.27 20.67 -0.46
C ALA A 282 11.55 20.00 -0.97
N LEU A 283 12.20 19.18 -0.14
CA LEU A 283 13.40 18.43 -0.54
C LEU A 283 13.10 17.40 -1.64
N ALA A 284 11.98 16.69 -1.55
CA ALA A 284 11.58 15.72 -2.56
C ALA A 284 11.28 16.43 -3.90
N TYR A 285 10.54 17.53 -3.89
CA TYR A 285 10.32 18.30 -5.12
C TYR A 285 11.64 18.83 -5.72
N ALA A 286 12.57 19.32 -4.90
CA ALA A 286 13.89 19.75 -5.36
C ALA A 286 14.70 18.60 -6.00
N LYS A 287 14.51 17.36 -5.56
CA LYS A 287 15.11 16.14 -6.15
C LYS A 287 14.41 15.66 -7.43
N GLY A 288 13.28 16.28 -7.81
CA GLY A 288 12.66 16.08 -9.12
C GLY A 288 11.49 15.09 -9.18
N PHE A 289 10.93 14.66 -8.05
CA PHE A 289 9.67 13.91 -8.04
C PHE A 289 8.58 14.71 -8.77
N ALA A 290 7.75 14.05 -9.58
CA ALA A 290 6.65 14.69 -10.29
C ALA A 290 5.51 15.06 -9.34
N LEU A 291 5.33 14.27 -8.29
CA LEU A 291 4.37 14.52 -7.23
C LEU A 291 4.92 14.07 -5.88
N VAL A 292 4.58 14.81 -4.83
CA VAL A 292 4.87 14.45 -3.46
C VAL A 292 3.60 14.65 -2.64
N SER A 293 3.35 13.74 -1.70
CA SER A 293 2.34 13.91 -0.66
C SER A 293 3.02 13.60 0.67
N ALA A 294 3.17 14.61 1.52
CA ALA A 294 3.88 14.48 2.78
C ALA A 294 3.08 15.12 3.91
N SER A 295 2.51 14.31 4.78
CA SER A 295 1.78 14.79 5.95
C SER A 295 1.65 13.67 6.99
N PRO A 296 1.35 13.99 8.26
CA PRO A 296 1.16 12.95 9.28
C PRO A 296 0.11 11.89 8.90
N LEU A 297 -0.95 12.29 8.20
CA LEU A 297 -2.06 11.41 7.83
C LEU A 297 -1.95 10.86 6.41
N THR A 298 -0.92 11.21 5.63
CA THR A 298 -0.71 10.65 4.30
C THR A 298 -0.60 9.13 4.39
N ARG A 299 -1.26 8.46 3.46
CA ARG A 299 -1.17 7.02 3.20
C ARG A 299 -0.97 6.83 1.71
N SER A 300 -0.40 5.70 1.30
CA SER A 300 -0.15 5.41 -0.11
C SER A 300 -1.40 5.57 -0.98
N SER A 301 -2.60 5.28 -0.47
CA SER A 301 -3.85 5.44 -1.23
C SER A 301 -4.70 6.67 -0.87
N HIS A 302 -4.24 7.54 0.04
CA HIS A 302 -5.00 8.73 0.44
C HIS A 302 -4.97 9.78 -0.68
N HIS A 303 -6.14 10.25 -1.12
CA HIS A 303 -6.31 11.22 -2.23
C HIS A 303 -5.73 10.78 -3.58
N ALA A 304 -5.51 9.47 -3.79
CA ALA A 304 -4.84 8.92 -4.97
C ALA A 304 -5.44 9.38 -6.32
N GLY A 305 -6.77 9.55 -6.43
CA GLY A 305 -7.40 10.04 -7.65
C GLY A 305 -7.06 11.51 -7.98
N ALA A 306 -7.02 12.39 -6.98
CA ALA A 306 -6.62 13.79 -7.18
C ALA A 306 -5.12 13.88 -7.51
N ASP A 307 -4.31 13.06 -6.84
CA ASP A 307 -2.88 12.94 -7.08
C ASP A 307 -2.58 12.45 -8.51
N PHE A 308 -3.31 11.45 -8.99
CA PHE A 308 -3.14 10.96 -10.35
C PHE A 308 -3.43 12.02 -11.42
N ALA A 309 -4.49 12.82 -11.23
CA ALA A 309 -4.79 13.93 -12.14
C ALA A 309 -3.64 14.96 -12.19
N ARG A 310 -3.01 15.26 -11.04
CA ARG A 310 -1.83 16.13 -10.95
C ARG A 310 -0.62 15.51 -11.64
N LEU A 311 -0.38 14.20 -11.49
CA LEU A 311 0.69 13.47 -12.17
C LEU A 311 0.56 13.54 -13.70
N LYS A 312 -0.64 13.30 -14.23
CA LYS A 312 -0.91 13.44 -15.67
C LYS A 312 -0.58 14.85 -16.17
N ALA A 313 -1.09 15.88 -15.48
CA ALA A 313 -0.81 17.27 -15.83
C ALA A 313 0.68 17.61 -15.78
N ALA A 314 1.42 17.10 -14.78
CA ALA A 314 2.85 17.31 -14.65
C ALA A 314 3.65 16.67 -15.80
N ARG A 315 3.28 15.45 -16.23
CA ARG A 315 3.91 14.78 -17.38
C ARG A 315 3.64 15.54 -18.68
N GLU A 316 2.39 15.94 -18.93
CA GLU A 316 2.03 16.71 -20.12
C GLU A 316 2.77 18.05 -20.20
N ALA A 317 2.95 18.74 -19.06
CA ALA A 317 3.71 19.97 -19.00
C ALA A 317 5.19 19.76 -19.33
N ARG A 318 5.81 18.67 -18.86
CA ARG A 318 7.21 18.31 -19.18
C ARG A 318 7.37 17.99 -20.67
N SER A 319 6.50 17.15 -21.25
CA SER A 319 6.55 16.83 -22.68
C SER A 319 6.41 18.06 -23.57
N ARG A 320 5.57 19.04 -23.19
CA ARG A 320 5.45 20.32 -23.90
C ARG A 320 6.69 21.21 -23.76
N ALA A 321 7.38 21.17 -22.62
CA ALA A 321 8.60 21.94 -22.40
C ALA A 321 9.78 21.37 -23.19
N ASP A 322 9.90 20.04 -23.27
CA ASP A 322 10.95 19.35 -24.02
C ASP A 322 10.76 19.52 -25.53
N GLY A 323 9.52 19.38 -26.03
CA GLY A 323 9.20 19.60 -27.44
C GLY A 323 9.30 21.05 -27.93
N ARG A 324 9.46 22.02 -27.02
CA ARG A 324 9.76 23.43 -27.34
C ARG A 324 11.27 23.74 -27.37
N ARG A 325 12.10 22.80 -26.89
CA ARG A 325 13.57 22.93 -26.83
C ARG A 325 14.28 22.18 -27.96
N SER A 326 13.56 21.30 -28.66
CA SER A 326 13.94 20.61 -29.90
C SER A 326 13.50 21.37 -31.13
#